data_AF-A0A815ECL0-F1
#
_entry.id   AF-A0A815ECL0-F1
#
_cell.length_a   1.000
_cell.length_b   1.000
_cell.length_c   1.000
_cell.angle_alpha   90.00
_cell.angle_beta   90.00
_cell.angle_gamma   90.00
#
_symmetry.space_group_name_H-M   'P 1'
#
loop_
_entity.id
_entity.type
_entity.pdbx_description
1 polymer ?
#
loop_
_entity_poly.entity_id
_entity_poly.type
_entity_poly.pdbx_seq_one_letter_code
_entity_poly.pdbx_strand_id
1 'polypeptide(L)'
;MVNAYKIGSIEDYFKLYDYSVEAIKHVNKSFKIGGPATSDVGMGFLRQFLKHVTSGKNYVTNEIGTRIDFISFHTKGADYIPRRCYGHKVSYQSPNLSKILNDIHNNLMICNEFEQLNNLPIFIDECDPAVGTIYGVYDNPNYIICNTEYYPCIVASMIYHILSLSNRIQLITHWSFYMEGKRLFEGNRTLMTNYNLHLPILSDLKLFGKLKYKQLFIEMNQIQLPIFGMATCDDENKSFQLLLFYHVDDWTSEDIQSINITFINIPLQNVLLKHYRIDSNHIENDQRLEDINQRTCYRLTRNDLLRDEYQEVFQEFHDDEETMKFIEQTNGLIGRGVMFVYSIAQFKTLLDIDYNEQYPLIALLHIGAGDGSITE
;
A
#
# COMPACT_ATOMS: atom_id res chain seq x y z
N MET A 1 -18.87 29.59 12.40
CA MET A 1 -18.76 28.15 12.15
C MET A 1 -19.11 27.46 13.45
N VAL A 2 -20.18 26.66 13.46
CA VAL A 2 -20.49 25.80 14.61
C VAL A 2 -19.35 24.79 14.70
N ASN A 3 -18.61 24.79 15.82
CA ASN A 3 -17.64 23.76 16.17
C ASN A 3 -18.38 22.42 16.32
N ALA A 4 -18.61 21.72 15.21
CA ALA A 4 -18.97 20.31 15.27
C ALA A 4 -17.74 19.54 15.79
N TYR A 5 -17.96 18.53 16.65
CA TYR A 5 -16.97 17.66 17.34
C TYR A 5 -16.52 18.03 18.77
N LYS A 6 -17.39 18.55 19.65
CA LYS A 6 -17.14 18.53 21.11
C LYS A 6 -18.42 18.25 21.91
N ILE A 7 -18.87 17.00 21.98
CA ILE A 7 -20.12 16.65 22.71
C ILE A 7 -19.97 15.43 23.66
N GLY A 8 -18.89 14.64 23.62
CA GLY A 8 -18.71 13.49 24.52
C GLY A 8 -17.39 13.52 25.29
N SER A 9 -17.39 12.99 26.52
CA SER A 9 -16.17 12.71 27.28
C SER A 9 -15.54 11.36 26.90
N ILE A 10 -14.35 11.07 27.42
CA ILE A 10 -13.67 9.76 27.25
C ILE A 10 -14.58 8.63 27.78
N GLU A 11 -15.24 8.83 28.91
CA GLU A 11 -16.19 7.88 29.49
C GLU A 11 -17.43 7.68 28.61
N ASP A 12 -17.89 8.73 27.91
CA ASP A 12 -19.02 8.58 26.99
C ASP A 12 -18.64 7.73 25.78
N TYR A 13 -17.40 7.82 25.30
CA TYR A 13 -16.90 6.88 24.30
C TYR A 13 -16.81 5.45 24.84
N PHE A 14 -16.32 5.26 26.06
CA PHE A 14 -16.24 3.94 26.69
C PHE A 14 -17.63 3.29 26.84
N LYS A 15 -18.63 4.07 27.27
CA LYS A 15 -20.03 3.64 27.26
C LYS A 15 -20.48 3.26 25.85
N LEU A 16 -20.28 4.13 24.87
CA LEU A 16 -20.67 3.86 23.49
C LEU A 16 -20.06 2.55 22.97
N TYR A 17 -18.78 2.32 23.24
CA TYR A 17 -18.09 1.10 22.86
C TYR A 17 -18.71 -0.13 23.53
N ASP A 18 -18.91 -0.11 24.85
CA ASP A 18 -19.50 -1.24 25.59
C ASP A 18 -20.91 -1.59 25.10
N TYR A 19 -21.78 -0.59 24.90
CA TYR A 19 -23.12 -0.79 24.34
C TYR A 19 -23.07 -1.35 22.92
N SER A 20 -22.11 -0.92 22.11
CA SER A 20 -21.94 -1.41 20.75
C SER A 20 -21.45 -2.86 20.71
N VAL A 21 -20.52 -3.22 21.60
CA VAL A 21 -20.07 -4.60 21.78
C VAL A 21 -21.24 -5.50 22.13
N GLU A 22 -22.04 -5.15 23.15
CA GLU A 22 -23.19 -5.96 23.55
C GLU A 22 -24.23 -6.08 22.44
N ALA A 23 -24.56 -4.97 21.75
CA ALA A 23 -25.52 -5.00 20.65
C ALA A 23 -25.06 -5.92 19.50
N ILE A 24 -23.80 -5.83 19.08
CA ILE A 24 -23.25 -6.66 18.00
C ILE A 24 -23.21 -8.13 18.40
N LYS A 25 -22.70 -8.42 19.61
CA LYS A 25 -22.54 -9.81 20.07
C LYS A 25 -23.86 -10.47 20.39
N HIS A 26 -24.89 -9.69 20.73
CA HIS A 26 -26.26 -10.17 20.83
C HIS A 26 -26.81 -10.63 19.47
N VAL A 27 -26.56 -9.87 18.39
CA VAL A 27 -26.98 -10.23 17.03
C VAL A 27 -26.20 -11.42 16.49
N ASN A 28 -24.87 -11.36 16.54
CA ASN A 28 -24.02 -12.46 16.11
C ASN A 28 -22.66 -12.45 16.85
N LYS A 29 -22.43 -13.50 17.63
CA LYS A 29 -21.18 -13.69 18.40
C LYS A 29 -19.93 -13.80 17.52
N SER A 30 -20.07 -14.15 16.22
CA SER A 30 -18.94 -14.29 15.30
C SER A 30 -18.47 -12.98 14.66
N PHE A 31 -19.30 -11.92 14.65
CA PHE A 31 -18.90 -10.61 14.14
C PHE A 31 -17.73 -10.06 14.95
N LYS A 32 -16.82 -9.32 14.30
CA LYS A 32 -15.65 -8.77 14.97
C LYS A 32 -15.86 -7.29 15.24
N ILE A 33 -15.42 -6.83 16.41
CA ILE A 33 -15.47 -5.43 16.80
C ILE A 33 -14.11 -4.99 17.34
N GLY A 34 -13.71 -3.78 17.00
CA GLY A 34 -12.45 -3.21 17.43
C GLY A 34 -12.42 -1.70 17.31
N GLY A 35 -11.28 -1.12 17.65
CA GLY A 35 -11.09 0.32 17.77
C GLY A 35 -9.73 0.68 18.38
N PRO A 36 -9.47 1.97 18.65
CA PRO A 36 -10.40 3.09 18.52
C PRO A 36 -10.18 3.97 17.26
N ALA A 37 -9.40 3.55 16.26
CA ALA A 37 -9.12 4.37 15.07
C ALA A 37 -8.49 5.74 15.40
N THR A 38 -7.60 5.81 16.39
CA THR A 38 -6.96 7.09 16.75
C THR A 38 -5.95 7.54 15.72
N SER A 39 -5.85 8.85 15.50
CA SER A 39 -4.75 9.45 14.75
C SER A 39 -3.44 9.52 15.56
N ASP A 40 -2.40 10.09 14.96
CA ASP A 40 -1.10 10.40 15.57
C ASP A 40 -1.17 11.21 16.88
N VAL A 41 -2.14 12.11 17.03
CA VAL A 41 -2.36 12.86 18.29
C VAL A 41 -3.21 12.10 19.32
N GLY A 42 -3.81 10.97 18.94
CA GLY A 42 -4.73 10.19 19.77
C GLY A 42 -4.09 9.13 20.67
N MET A 43 -2.76 9.06 20.75
CA MET A 43 -2.03 8.05 21.55
C MET A 43 -2.45 7.99 23.02
N GLY A 44 -2.69 9.15 23.64
CA GLY A 44 -3.17 9.22 25.03
C GLY A 44 -4.56 8.60 25.19
N PHE A 45 -5.43 8.78 24.20
CA PHE A 45 -6.74 8.16 24.16
C PHE A 45 -6.66 6.66 23.89
N LEU A 46 -5.78 6.21 22.98
CA LEU A 46 -5.54 4.78 22.73
C LEU A 46 -5.18 4.06 24.04
N ARG A 47 -4.22 4.57 24.82
CA ARG A 47 -3.83 3.96 26.10
C ARG A 47 -5.01 3.87 27.07
N GLN A 48 -5.80 4.94 27.19
CA GLN A 48 -6.96 4.95 28.08
C GLN A 48 -8.05 3.96 27.62
N PHE A 49 -8.30 3.88 26.32
CA PHE A 49 -9.22 2.92 25.73
C PHE A 49 -8.78 1.47 25.96
N LEU A 50 -7.51 1.15 25.70
CA LEU A 50 -6.96 -0.19 25.94
C LEU A 50 -7.02 -0.55 27.44
N LYS A 51 -6.83 0.42 28.34
CA LYS A 51 -7.04 0.23 29.78
C LYS A 51 -8.50 -0.04 30.12
N HIS A 52 -9.45 0.67 29.50
CA HIS A 52 -10.88 0.42 29.71
C HIS A 52 -11.28 -1.00 29.31
N VAL A 53 -10.93 -1.43 28.08
CA VAL A 53 -11.33 -2.75 27.57
C VAL A 53 -10.63 -3.92 28.28
N THR A 54 -9.54 -3.69 29.01
CA THR A 54 -8.83 -4.73 29.76
C THR A 54 -9.15 -4.75 31.25
N SER A 55 -9.29 -3.57 31.86
CA SER A 55 -9.35 -3.40 33.33
C SER A 55 -10.43 -2.43 33.80
N GLY A 56 -11.08 -1.72 32.89
CA GLY A 56 -12.23 -0.85 33.16
C GLY A 56 -13.48 -1.67 33.47
N LYS A 57 -14.50 -1.01 34.00
CA LYS A 57 -15.80 -1.64 34.26
C LYS A 57 -16.69 -1.47 33.02
N ASN A 58 -17.19 -2.56 32.46
CA ASN A 58 -18.14 -2.52 31.37
C ASN A 58 -19.48 -1.88 31.80
N TYR A 59 -19.94 -0.87 31.08
CA TYR A 59 -21.13 -0.08 31.44
C TYR A 59 -22.47 -0.81 31.25
N VAL A 60 -22.49 -1.94 30.53
CA VAL A 60 -23.69 -2.76 30.31
C VAL A 60 -23.72 -3.95 31.26
N THR A 61 -22.63 -4.73 31.30
CA THR A 61 -22.56 -6.00 32.05
C THR A 61 -22.12 -5.80 33.50
N ASN A 62 -21.53 -4.65 33.83
CA ASN A 62 -20.85 -4.37 35.10
C ASN A 62 -19.61 -5.25 35.39
N GLU A 63 -19.16 -6.06 34.43
CA GLU A 63 -17.96 -6.89 34.55
C GLU A 63 -16.67 -6.08 34.32
N ILE A 64 -15.51 -6.68 34.58
CA ILE A 64 -14.20 -6.07 34.28
C ILE A 64 -13.79 -6.42 32.86
N GLY A 65 -13.41 -5.39 32.10
CA GLY A 65 -13.02 -5.47 30.71
C GLY A 65 -14.22 -5.48 29.76
N THR A 66 -13.94 -5.18 28.50
CA THR A 66 -14.91 -5.24 27.41
C THR A 66 -14.26 -5.96 26.24
N ARG A 67 -15.02 -6.81 25.55
CA ARG A 67 -14.50 -7.54 24.40
C ARG A 67 -13.95 -6.61 23.32
N ILE A 68 -12.80 -6.98 22.80
CA ILE A 68 -12.14 -6.38 21.63
C ILE A 68 -11.54 -7.50 20.79
N ASP A 69 -11.78 -7.48 19.48
CA ASP A 69 -11.30 -8.51 18.55
C ASP A 69 -10.13 -8.02 17.67
N PHE A 70 -9.90 -6.72 17.57
CA PHE A 70 -8.73 -6.09 16.92
C PHE A 70 -8.47 -4.69 17.48
N ILE A 71 -7.24 -4.21 17.38
CA ILE A 71 -6.85 -2.84 17.74
C ILE A 71 -6.59 -2.05 16.46
N SER A 72 -6.95 -0.78 16.42
CA SER A 72 -6.81 0.06 15.22
C SER A 72 -6.42 1.49 15.52
N PHE A 73 -5.65 2.06 14.60
CA PHE A 73 -5.22 3.46 14.57
C PHE A 73 -4.88 3.85 13.13
N HIS A 74 -4.68 5.13 12.86
CA HIS A 74 -4.31 5.60 11.53
C HIS A 74 -3.21 6.65 11.58
N THR A 75 -2.52 6.83 10.45
CA THR A 75 -1.44 7.81 10.33
C THR A 75 -1.37 8.35 8.90
N LYS A 76 -0.90 9.59 8.78
CA LYS A 76 -0.68 10.29 7.52
C LYS A 76 0.72 10.89 7.47
N GLY A 77 1.30 10.92 6.27
CA GLY A 77 2.64 11.47 6.04
C GLY A 77 2.74 13.00 6.03
N ALA A 78 1.64 13.71 5.77
CA ALA A 78 1.63 15.18 5.72
C ALA A 78 0.27 15.76 6.13
N ASP A 79 0.31 16.91 6.80
CA ASP A 79 -0.79 17.87 6.86
C ASP A 79 -0.27 19.19 6.27
N TYR A 80 -0.55 19.44 4.99
CA TYR A 80 0.06 20.57 4.27
C TYR A 80 -0.33 21.92 4.90
N ILE A 81 0.61 22.86 4.93
CA ILE A 81 0.43 24.18 5.56
C ILE A 81 0.61 25.30 4.52
N PRO A 82 -0.39 26.17 4.30
CA PRO A 82 -1.75 26.09 4.83
C PRO A 82 -2.50 24.90 4.25
N ARG A 83 -3.44 24.35 5.02
CA ARG A 83 -4.26 23.20 4.59
C ARG A 83 -5.05 23.49 3.32
N ARG A 84 -5.48 24.74 3.15
CA ARG A 84 -6.13 25.25 1.95
C ARG A 84 -5.62 26.65 1.61
N CYS A 85 -5.23 26.85 0.36
CA CYS A 85 -4.78 28.11 -0.22
C CYS A 85 -5.63 28.56 -1.42
N TYR A 86 -6.60 27.76 -1.89
CA TYR A 86 -7.57 28.16 -2.92
C TYR A 86 -6.94 28.79 -4.18
N GLY A 87 -5.88 28.16 -4.68
CA GLY A 87 -5.11 28.61 -5.85
C GLY A 87 -4.01 29.63 -5.56
N HIS A 88 -3.82 30.06 -4.31
CA HIS A 88 -2.67 30.89 -3.93
C HIS A 88 -1.38 30.05 -3.86
N LYS A 89 -0.24 30.66 -4.20
CA LYS A 89 1.07 30.00 -4.09
C LYS A 89 1.39 29.69 -2.63
N VAL A 90 1.95 28.50 -2.40
CA VAL A 90 2.45 28.03 -1.10
C VAL A 90 3.82 27.40 -1.28
N SER A 91 4.55 27.18 -0.20
CA SER A 91 5.81 26.44 -0.25
C SER A 91 5.58 24.97 -0.60
N TYR A 92 6.56 24.41 -1.31
CA TYR A 92 6.65 22.98 -1.56
C TYR A 92 6.76 22.21 -0.26
N GLN A 93 6.00 21.14 -0.15
CA GLN A 93 5.93 20.24 1.00
C GLN A 93 5.76 18.81 0.53
N SER A 94 6.45 17.89 1.18
CA SER A 94 6.37 16.46 0.93
C SER A 94 5.67 15.71 2.07
N PRO A 95 4.95 14.62 1.75
CA PRO A 95 4.76 13.52 2.70
C PRO A 95 6.07 13.07 3.33
N ASN A 96 6.00 12.70 4.61
CA ASN A 96 7.13 12.21 5.38
C ASN A 96 6.90 10.73 5.77
N LEU A 97 7.66 9.83 5.16
CA LEU A 97 7.58 8.40 5.43
C LEU A 97 8.04 8.06 6.85
N SER A 98 9.10 8.71 7.33
CA SER A 98 9.61 8.49 8.69
C SER A 98 8.58 8.86 9.76
N LYS A 99 7.77 9.90 9.53
CA LYS A 99 6.63 10.26 10.40
C LYS A 99 5.64 9.10 10.50
N ILE A 100 5.19 8.56 9.35
CA ILE A 100 4.26 7.43 9.30
C ILE A 100 4.79 6.25 10.12
N LEU A 101 6.05 5.87 9.90
CA LEU A 101 6.66 4.74 10.59
C LEU A 101 6.81 4.99 12.10
N ASN A 102 7.18 6.21 12.49
CA ASN A 102 7.27 6.60 13.91
C ASN A 102 5.90 6.58 14.59
N ASP A 103 4.86 7.09 13.94
CA ASP A 103 3.49 7.04 14.47
C ASP A 103 3.04 5.59 14.70
N ILE A 104 3.29 4.70 13.73
CA ILE A 104 2.98 3.27 13.86
C ILE A 104 3.77 2.64 15.00
N HIS A 105 5.08 2.90 15.06
CA HIS A 105 5.94 2.38 16.13
C HIS A 105 5.45 2.81 17.51
N ASN A 106 5.12 4.08 17.70
CA ASN A 106 4.64 4.60 18.97
C ASN A 106 3.29 3.97 19.39
N ASN A 107 2.36 3.81 18.45
CA ASN A 107 1.09 3.13 18.73
C ASN A 107 1.29 1.63 19.05
N LEU A 108 2.23 0.95 18.37
CA LEU A 108 2.61 -0.44 18.68
C LEU A 108 3.17 -0.55 20.10
N MET A 109 4.02 0.40 20.52
CA MET A 109 4.57 0.42 21.88
C MET A 109 3.45 0.51 22.93
N ILE A 110 2.44 1.36 22.71
CA ILE A 110 1.26 1.45 23.59
C ILE A 110 0.48 0.13 23.59
N CYS A 111 0.25 -0.48 22.42
CA CYS A 111 -0.43 -1.77 22.33
C CYS A 111 0.29 -2.87 23.13
N ASN A 112 1.62 -2.85 23.15
CA ASN A 112 2.44 -3.83 23.86
C ASN A 112 2.46 -3.61 25.40
N GLU A 113 1.99 -2.47 25.91
CA GLU A 113 1.78 -2.25 27.35
C GLU A 113 0.67 -3.17 27.91
N PHE A 114 -0.20 -3.71 27.05
CA PHE A 114 -1.36 -4.53 27.41
C PHE A 114 -1.17 -6.00 26.97
N GLU A 115 -0.40 -6.76 27.73
CA GLU A 115 0.00 -8.15 27.39
C GLU A 115 -1.18 -9.07 27.04
N GLN A 116 -2.32 -8.86 27.68
CA GLN A 116 -3.57 -9.62 27.45
C GLN A 116 -4.10 -9.48 26.01
N LEU A 117 -3.68 -8.44 25.30
CA LEU A 117 -4.08 -8.13 23.93
C LEU A 117 -3.02 -8.52 22.90
N ASN A 118 -1.89 -9.12 23.29
CA ASN A 118 -0.76 -9.39 22.38
C ASN A 118 -1.10 -10.28 21.19
N ASN A 119 -2.13 -11.12 21.33
CA ASN A 119 -2.60 -12.00 20.25
C ASN A 119 -3.60 -11.31 19.30
N LEU A 120 -4.02 -10.07 19.59
CA LEU A 120 -4.97 -9.37 18.75
C LEU A 120 -4.28 -8.74 17.53
N PRO A 121 -4.93 -8.83 16.36
CA PRO A 121 -4.44 -8.17 15.16
C PRO A 121 -4.54 -6.66 15.30
N ILE A 122 -3.62 -5.97 14.62
CA ILE A 122 -3.53 -4.53 14.54
C ILE A 122 -3.86 -4.10 13.11
N PHE A 123 -4.80 -3.16 12.99
CA PHE A 123 -5.22 -2.58 11.72
C PHE A 123 -4.80 -1.12 11.64
N ILE A 124 -4.12 -0.74 10.55
CA ILE A 124 -3.83 0.65 10.25
C ILE A 124 -4.92 1.14 9.30
N ASP A 125 -6.00 1.65 9.85
CA ASP A 125 -7.29 1.73 9.17
C ASP A 125 -7.48 2.97 8.30
N GLU A 126 -6.46 3.83 8.22
CA GLU A 126 -6.28 4.82 7.16
C GLU A 126 -4.79 5.23 7.01
N CYS A 127 -4.01 4.50 6.20
CA CYS A 127 -2.58 4.73 6.05
C CYS A 127 -2.25 5.42 4.72
N ASP A 128 -2.01 6.74 4.73
CA ASP A 128 -1.85 7.48 3.47
C ASP A 128 -0.75 8.54 3.49
N PRO A 129 -0.26 8.98 2.30
CA PRO A 129 0.77 10.02 2.22
C PRO A 129 0.40 11.38 2.82
N ALA A 130 -0.89 11.75 2.82
CA ALA A 130 -1.33 13.06 3.32
C ALA A 130 -2.73 13.02 3.94
N VAL A 131 -3.06 14.00 4.78
CA VAL A 131 -4.43 14.27 5.26
C VAL A 131 -5.27 14.84 4.11
N GLY A 132 -6.59 14.64 4.16
CA GLY A 132 -7.54 15.37 3.33
C GLY A 132 -7.79 14.75 1.96
N THR A 133 -8.33 13.54 1.93
CA THR A 133 -8.66 12.80 0.69
C THR A 133 -9.46 13.62 -0.34
N ILE A 134 -10.39 14.46 0.11
CA ILE A 134 -11.24 15.30 -0.75
C ILE A 134 -10.56 16.54 -1.33
N TYR A 135 -9.36 16.87 -0.86
CA TYR A 135 -8.62 18.05 -1.28
C TYR A 135 -7.80 17.78 -2.53
N GLY A 136 -7.67 18.80 -3.36
CA GLY A 136 -6.91 18.74 -4.61
C GLY A 136 -5.97 19.93 -4.78
N VAL A 137 -5.40 20.09 -5.98
CA VAL A 137 -4.42 21.12 -6.31
C VAL A 137 -4.94 22.55 -6.12
N TYR A 138 -6.25 22.76 -6.27
CA TYR A 138 -6.87 24.04 -5.96
C TYR A 138 -6.88 24.33 -4.45
N ASP A 139 -7.12 23.31 -3.63
CA ASP A 139 -7.04 23.42 -2.18
C ASP A 139 -5.58 23.62 -1.76
N ASN A 140 -4.64 22.80 -2.22
CA ASN A 140 -3.21 23.02 -2.03
C ASN A 140 -2.43 22.37 -3.20
N PRO A 141 -1.52 23.08 -3.89
CA PRO A 141 -0.82 22.54 -5.05
C PRO A 141 0.03 21.30 -4.74
N ASN A 142 0.43 21.08 -3.49
CA ASN A 142 1.18 19.87 -3.10
C ASN A 142 0.38 18.57 -3.27
N TYR A 143 -0.96 18.63 -3.39
CA TYR A 143 -1.77 17.44 -3.71
C TYR A 143 -1.52 16.89 -5.12
N ILE A 144 -0.78 17.61 -5.98
CA ILE A 144 -0.40 17.14 -7.32
C ILE A 144 0.29 15.78 -7.28
N ILE A 145 0.95 15.43 -6.16
CA ILE A 145 1.64 14.15 -5.99
C ILE A 145 0.74 12.95 -6.31
N CYS A 146 -0.57 13.01 -6.06
CA CYS A 146 -1.49 11.92 -6.30
C CYS A 146 -1.68 11.59 -7.79
N ASN A 147 -1.31 12.52 -8.68
CA ASN A 147 -1.34 12.32 -10.13
C ASN A 147 0.02 11.89 -10.71
N THR A 148 1.05 11.77 -9.87
CA THR A 148 2.42 11.48 -10.30
C THR A 148 2.85 10.08 -9.88
N GLU A 149 3.94 9.62 -10.46
CA GLU A 149 4.63 8.38 -10.10
C GLU A 149 5.15 8.36 -8.66
N TYR A 150 5.28 9.52 -8.00
CA TYR A 150 5.58 9.60 -6.56
C TYR A 150 4.61 8.79 -5.72
N TYR A 151 3.33 8.83 -6.08
CA TYR A 151 2.27 8.31 -5.22
C TYR A 151 2.33 6.77 -5.08
N PRO A 152 2.47 6.00 -6.17
CA PRO A 152 2.91 4.60 -6.13
C PRO A 152 4.14 4.35 -5.26
N CYS A 153 5.23 5.11 -5.47
CA CYS A 153 6.49 4.86 -4.78
C CYS A 153 6.39 5.01 -3.27
N ILE A 154 5.75 6.07 -2.78
CA ILE A 154 5.58 6.26 -1.34
C ILE A 154 4.68 5.17 -0.74
N VAL A 155 3.60 4.77 -1.42
CA VAL A 155 2.72 3.69 -0.94
C VAL A 155 3.47 2.36 -0.89
N ALA A 156 4.25 2.04 -1.92
CA ALA A 156 5.06 0.84 -1.94
C ALA A 156 6.11 0.83 -0.80
N SER A 157 6.72 1.98 -0.54
CA SER A 157 7.71 2.14 0.52
C SER A 157 7.08 2.04 1.91
N MET A 158 5.89 2.63 2.10
CA MET A 158 5.09 2.46 3.31
C MET A 158 4.83 0.97 3.57
N ILE A 159 4.30 0.23 2.58
CA ILE A 159 3.99 -1.20 2.73
C ILE A 159 5.25 -1.99 3.11
N TYR A 160 6.35 -1.80 2.39
CA TYR A 160 7.61 -2.50 2.63
C TYR A 160 8.13 -2.31 4.05
N HIS A 161 8.20 -1.06 4.52
CA HIS A 161 8.67 -0.79 5.87
C HIS A 161 7.69 -1.27 6.94
N ILE A 162 6.38 -1.15 6.73
CA ILE A 162 5.36 -1.63 7.68
C ILE A 162 5.46 -3.14 7.89
N LEU A 163 5.68 -3.92 6.82
CA LEU A 163 5.85 -5.37 6.92
C LEU A 163 7.02 -5.78 7.82
N SER A 164 8.03 -4.91 7.97
CA SER A 164 9.18 -5.15 8.85
C SER A 164 8.95 -4.75 10.32
N LEU A 165 7.90 -3.97 10.63
CA LEU A 165 7.67 -3.43 11.97
C LEU A 165 7.09 -4.46 12.94
N SER A 166 6.08 -5.22 12.52
CA SER A 166 5.40 -6.18 13.38
C SER A 166 4.53 -7.15 12.59
N ASN A 167 4.61 -8.44 12.94
CA ASN A 167 3.72 -9.47 12.42
C ASN A 167 2.26 -9.37 12.94
N ARG A 168 2.01 -8.49 13.92
CA ARG A 168 0.65 -8.21 14.43
C ARG A 168 -0.14 -7.32 13.48
N ILE A 169 0.54 -6.55 12.61
CA ILE A 169 -0.13 -5.72 11.62
C ILE A 169 -0.66 -6.63 10.53
N GLN A 170 -1.97 -6.85 10.51
CA GLN A 170 -2.62 -7.76 9.56
C GLN A 170 -3.33 -7.03 8.42
N LEU A 171 -3.57 -5.72 8.59
CA LEU A 171 -4.31 -4.94 7.61
C LEU A 171 -3.85 -3.48 7.65
N ILE A 172 -3.70 -2.91 6.46
CA ILE A 172 -3.66 -1.48 6.24
C ILE A 172 -4.76 -1.13 5.25
N THR A 173 -5.39 0.02 5.40
CA THR A 173 -6.32 0.53 4.39
C THR A 173 -5.73 1.74 3.69
N HIS A 174 -6.29 2.00 2.51
CA HIS A 174 -5.98 3.13 1.67
C HIS A 174 -7.22 4.00 1.50
N TRP A 175 -7.18 5.25 1.92
CA TRP A 175 -8.37 6.10 2.02
C TRP A 175 -8.69 6.82 0.70
N SER A 176 -9.03 6.05 -0.33
CA SER A 176 -9.38 6.54 -1.68
C SER A 176 -10.86 6.35 -2.00
N PHE A 177 -11.47 7.33 -2.66
CA PHE A 177 -12.89 7.28 -3.07
C PHE A 177 -13.08 7.66 -4.53
N TYR A 178 -14.23 7.24 -5.08
CA TYR A 178 -14.78 7.86 -6.27
C TYR A 178 -15.36 9.24 -5.92
N MET A 179 -15.07 10.26 -6.73
CA MET A 179 -15.48 11.65 -6.46
C MET A 179 -16.26 12.25 -7.63
N GLU A 180 -17.55 11.91 -7.69
CA GLU A 180 -18.49 12.41 -8.69
C GLU A 180 -18.42 13.94 -8.85
N GLY A 181 -18.42 14.41 -10.10
CA GLY A 181 -18.41 15.84 -10.43
C GLY A 181 -17.08 16.59 -10.20
N LYS A 182 -16.04 15.95 -9.65
CA LYS A 182 -14.69 16.54 -9.63
C LYS A 182 -14.08 16.59 -11.04
N ARG A 183 -13.23 17.60 -11.27
CA ARG A 183 -12.45 17.72 -12.51
C ARG A 183 -11.38 16.61 -12.56
N LEU A 184 -10.92 16.30 -13.77
CA LEU A 184 -9.88 15.31 -14.00
C LEU A 184 -8.54 15.76 -13.43
N PHE A 185 -7.78 14.82 -12.86
CA PHE A 185 -6.40 15.05 -12.40
C PHE A 185 -6.25 16.23 -11.43
N GLU A 186 -7.19 16.39 -10.48
CA GLU A 186 -7.12 17.44 -9.46
C GLU A 186 -6.20 17.10 -8.29
N GLY A 187 -5.44 15.99 -8.33
CA GLY A 187 -4.61 15.56 -7.20
C GLY A 187 -5.44 15.03 -6.01
N ASN A 188 -6.74 14.81 -6.21
CA ASN A 188 -7.58 14.14 -5.24
C ASN A 188 -7.12 12.69 -5.05
N ARG A 189 -7.26 12.19 -3.81
CA ARG A 189 -6.96 10.79 -3.52
C ARG A 189 -8.09 9.88 -4.05
N THR A 190 -7.88 9.41 -5.28
CA THR A 190 -8.80 8.55 -6.03
C THR A 190 -7.98 7.48 -6.76
N LEU A 191 -8.60 6.35 -7.11
CA LEU A 191 -7.94 5.30 -7.91
C LEU A 191 -8.07 5.55 -9.41
N MET A 192 -9.15 6.20 -9.80
CA MET A 192 -9.47 6.55 -11.17
C MET A 192 -10.27 7.84 -11.18
N THR A 193 -10.26 8.50 -12.34
CA THR A 193 -11.07 9.69 -12.58
C THR A 193 -12.53 9.34 -12.87
N ASN A 194 -13.40 10.36 -12.93
CA ASN A 194 -14.82 10.21 -13.28
C ASN A 194 -15.09 9.70 -14.70
N TYR A 195 -14.06 9.61 -15.54
CA TYR A 195 -14.12 9.04 -16.89
C TYR A 195 -13.40 7.69 -16.98
N ASN A 196 -13.19 7.02 -15.85
CA ASN A 196 -12.47 5.74 -15.73
C ASN A 196 -11.01 5.77 -16.20
N LEU A 197 -10.39 6.95 -16.31
CA LEU A 197 -8.95 7.04 -16.51
C LEU A 197 -8.23 6.64 -15.23
N HIS A 198 -7.38 5.63 -15.29
CA HIS A 198 -6.63 5.14 -14.14
C HIS A 198 -5.60 6.18 -13.67
N LEU A 199 -5.50 6.38 -12.35
CA LEU A 199 -4.40 7.14 -11.76
C LEU A 199 -3.23 6.20 -11.44
N PRO A 200 -1.99 6.72 -11.30
CA PRO A 200 -0.79 5.90 -11.11
C PRO A 200 -0.92 4.88 -9.96
N ILE A 201 -1.60 5.25 -8.87
CA ILE A 201 -1.84 4.38 -7.71
C ILE A 201 -2.61 3.11 -8.05
N LEU A 202 -3.53 3.14 -9.02
CA LEU A 202 -4.25 1.93 -9.41
C LEU A 202 -3.33 0.95 -10.12
N SER A 203 -2.36 1.44 -10.90
CA SER A 203 -1.32 0.61 -11.50
C SER A 203 -0.45 -0.02 -10.42
N ASP A 204 -0.07 0.74 -9.39
CA ASP A 204 0.66 0.25 -8.22
C ASP A 204 -0.07 -0.92 -7.52
N LEU A 205 -1.34 -0.72 -7.18
CA LEU A 205 -2.16 -1.75 -6.54
C LEU A 205 -2.31 -3.01 -7.41
N LYS A 206 -2.42 -2.86 -8.75
CA LYS A 206 -2.43 -4.00 -9.68
C LYS A 206 -1.10 -4.75 -9.68
N LEU A 207 0.02 -4.05 -9.52
CA LEU A 207 1.35 -4.63 -9.45
C LEU A 207 1.61 -5.33 -8.11
N PHE A 208 1.15 -4.76 -6.99
CA PHE A 208 1.09 -5.46 -5.70
C PHE A 208 0.27 -6.75 -5.78
N GLY A 209 -0.89 -6.72 -6.46
CA GLY A 209 -1.74 -7.89 -6.67
C GLY A 209 -1.11 -9.02 -7.50
N LYS A 210 0.07 -8.80 -8.10
CA LYS A 210 0.83 -9.85 -8.80
C LYS A 210 1.75 -10.63 -7.87
N LEU A 211 2.16 -10.06 -6.74
CA LEU A 211 3.00 -10.72 -5.74
C LEU A 211 2.35 -12.00 -5.22
N LYS A 212 3.19 -12.91 -4.72
CA LYS A 212 2.78 -14.20 -4.15
C LYS A 212 3.09 -14.26 -2.66
N TYR A 213 2.62 -15.31 -2.00
CA TYR A 213 2.72 -15.44 -0.55
C TYR A 213 4.10 -15.89 -0.07
N LYS A 214 4.84 -16.66 -0.89
CA LYS A 214 6.17 -17.13 -0.53
C LYS A 214 7.20 -16.05 -0.85
N GLN A 215 7.68 -15.36 0.19
CA GLN A 215 8.73 -14.36 0.07
C GLN A 215 10.09 -14.98 -0.25
N LEU A 216 10.86 -14.27 -1.06
CA LEU A 216 12.24 -14.59 -1.42
C LEU A 216 13.17 -13.52 -0.86
N PHE A 217 14.39 -13.95 -0.54
CA PHE A 217 15.44 -13.04 -0.08
C PHE A 217 15.95 -12.16 -1.23
N ILE A 218 16.20 -10.89 -0.93
CA ILE A 218 16.89 -9.95 -1.83
C ILE A 218 18.16 -9.50 -1.12
N GLU A 219 19.30 -9.65 -1.80
CA GLU A 219 20.57 -9.09 -1.36
C GLU A 219 20.81 -7.76 -2.08
N MET A 220 21.08 -6.70 -1.33
CA MET A 220 21.42 -5.38 -1.87
C MET A 220 22.85 -5.02 -1.51
N ASN A 221 23.72 -4.92 -2.53
CA ASN A 221 25.14 -4.64 -2.34
C ASN A 221 25.44 -3.16 -2.02
N GLN A 222 24.47 -2.25 -2.25
CA GLN A 222 24.61 -0.81 -1.99
C GLN A 222 23.57 -0.37 -0.96
N ILE A 223 24.01 -0.27 0.30
CA ILE A 223 23.16 -0.01 1.49
C ILE A 223 22.59 1.42 1.53
N GLN A 224 23.01 2.33 0.64
CA GLN A 224 22.70 3.77 0.72
C GLN A 224 21.70 4.31 -0.30
N LEU A 225 21.25 3.51 -1.27
CA LEU A 225 20.26 3.99 -2.23
C LEU A 225 18.85 3.83 -1.65
N PRO A 226 17.94 4.79 -1.89
CA PRO A 226 16.55 4.69 -1.46
C PRO A 226 15.75 3.77 -2.42
N ILE A 227 16.35 2.61 -2.73
CA ILE A 227 15.81 1.55 -3.57
C ILE A 227 15.47 0.40 -2.65
N PHE A 228 14.26 -0.10 -2.77
CA PHE A 228 13.76 -1.22 -1.98
C PHE A 228 13.10 -2.22 -2.90
N GLY A 229 12.91 -3.44 -2.40
CA GLY A 229 12.34 -4.50 -3.20
C GLY A 229 11.63 -5.57 -2.40
N MET A 230 10.65 -6.19 -3.03
CA MET A 230 9.94 -7.37 -2.55
C MET A 230 10.02 -8.44 -3.63
N ALA A 231 10.58 -9.60 -3.28
CA ALA A 231 10.63 -10.75 -4.17
C ALA A 231 9.72 -11.86 -3.63
N THR A 232 8.96 -12.49 -4.51
CA THR A 232 8.06 -13.59 -4.17
C THR A 232 8.08 -14.65 -5.26
N CYS A 233 7.65 -15.86 -4.93
CA CYS A 233 7.37 -16.90 -5.92
C CYS A 233 6.06 -17.62 -5.60
N ASP A 234 5.52 -18.32 -6.60
CA ASP A 234 4.44 -19.27 -6.36
C ASP A 234 4.91 -20.52 -5.60
N ASP A 235 3.94 -21.32 -5.15
CA ASP A 235 4.19 -22.52 -4.36
C ASP A 235 4.90 -23.62 -5.17
N GLU A 236 4.70 -23.63 -6.49
CA GLU A 236 5.32 -24.60 -7.42
C GLU A 236 6.72 -24.16 -7.90
N ASN A 237 7.20 -22.97 -7.51
CA ASN A 237 8.42 -22.32 -8.00
C ASN A 237 8.50 -22.21 -9.55
N LYS A 238 7.36 -21.97 -10.20
CA LYS A 238 7.22 -21.78 -11.66
C LYS A 238 7.11 -20.31 -12.05
N SER A 239 6.76 -19.43 -11.11
CA SER A 239 6.69 -17.99 -11.34
C SER A 239 7.36 -17.22 -10.21
N PHE A 240 8.13 -16.20 -10.61
CA PHE A 240 8.91 -15.35 -9.72
C PHE A 240 8.52 -13.90 -10.00
N GLN A 241 8.25 -13.15 -8.95
CA GLN A 241 7.87 -11.75 -9.01
C GLN A 241 8.87 -10.95 -8.20
N LEU A 242 9.45 -9.93 -8.83
CA LEU A 242 10.28 -8.95 -8.18
C LEU A 242 9.60 -7.59 -8.35
N LEU A 243 9.21 -7.00 -7.23
CA LEU A 243 8.79 -5.61 -7.11
C LEU A 243 9.99 -4.78 -6.67
N LEU A 244 10.40 -3.80 -7.46
CA LEU A 244 11.43 -2.82 -7.08
C LEU A 244 10.83 -1.43 -7.15
N PHE A 245 11.18 -0.56 -6.23
CA PHE A 245 10.74 0.84 -6.22
C PHE A 245 11.81 1.73 -5.62
N TYR A 246 11.86 2.98 -6.10
CA TYR A 246 12.75 4.03 -5.62
C TYR A 246 11.92 5.16 -5.00
N HIS A 247 12.21 5.51 -3.75
CA HIS A 247 11.44 6.51 -3.01
C HIS A 247 12.31 7.41 -2.15
N VAL A 248 12.27 8.70 -2.46
CA VAL A 248 12.72 9.77 -1.56
C VAL A 248 11.53 10.64 -1.20
N ASP A 249 11.50 11.15 0.03
CA ASP A 249 10.38 11.97 0.49
C ASP A 249 10.24 13.27 -0.33
N ASP A 250 11.36 13.90 -0.75
CA ASP A 250 11.33 15.08 -1.62
C ASP A 250 10.64 14.75 -2.96
N TRP A 251 9.40 15.20 -3.10
CA TRP A 251 8.61 14.91 -4.29
C TRP A 251 9.00 15.80 -5.48
N THR A 252 10.02 16.64 -5.35
CA THR A 252 10.56 17.43 -6.46
C THR A 252 11.89 16.90 -6.97
N SER A 253 12.48 15.89 -6.31
CA SER A 253 13.72 15.26 -6.78
C SER A 253 13.55 14.60 -8.16
N GLU A 254 14.52 14.83 -9.03
CA GLU A 254 14.64 14.21 -10.37
C GLU A 254 15.76 13.15 -10.42
N ASP A 255 16.19 12.65 -9.25
CA ASP A 255 17.29 11.71 -9.16
C ASP A 255 17.01 10.39 -9.89
N ILE A 256 18.06 9.85 -10.51
CA ILE A 256 18.03 8.60 -11.27
C ILE A 256 19.20 7.72 -10.82
N GLN A 257 18.96 6.42 -10.66
CA GLN A 257 19.93 5.43 -10.20
C GLN A 257 20.03 4.26 -11.16
N SER A 258 21.23 3.87 -11.59
CA SER A 258 21.39 2.61 -12.33
C SER A 258 21.43 1.43 -11.37
N ILE A 259 20.70 0.37 -11.70
CA ILE A 259 20.77 -0.91 -10.98
C ILE A 259 21.19 -2.04 -11.89
N ASN A 260 21.80 -3.06 -11.29
CA ASN A 260 21.98 -4.35 -11.94
C ASN A 260 21.22 -5.42 -11.15
N ILE A 261 20.34 -6.16 -11.81
CA ILE A 261 19.56 -7.24 -11.19
C ILE A 261 20.15 -8.57 -11.64
N THR A 262 20.52 -9.42 -10.68
CA THR A 262 20.94 -10.79 -10.96
C THR A 262 19.99 -11.78 -10.29
N PHE A 263 19.42 -12.68 -11.08
CA PHE A 263 18.61 -13.78 -10.57
C PHE A 263 19.47 -15.04 -10.43
N ILE A 264 19.59 -15.56 -9.21
CA ILE A 264 20.46 -16.71 -8.88
C ILE A 264 19.57 -17.91 -8.52
N ASN A 265 19.98 -19.12 -8.90
CA ASN A 265 19.30 -20.38 -8.56
C ASN A 265 17.84 -20.48 -9.04
N ILE A 266 17.50 -19.89 -10.19
CA ILE A 266 16.18 -20.07 -10.79
C ILE A 266 16.09 -21.49 -11.40
N PRO A 267 15.20 -22.37 -10.92
CA PRO A 267 15.12 -23.78 -11.32
C PRO A 267 14.39 -23.96 -12.66
N LEU A 268 14.46 -22.97 -13.56
CA LEU A 268 13.73 -22.94 -14.83
C LEU A 268 14.71 -22.90 -16.00
N GLN A 269 14.48 -23.76 -16.99
CA GLN A 269 15.31 -23.83 -18.19
C GLN A 269 14.92 -22.79 -19.25
N ASN A 270 13.64 -22.43 -19.30
CA ASN A 270 13.10 -21.39 -20.17
C ASN A 270 12.23 -20.48 -19.31
N VAL A 271 12.43 -19.17 -19.42
CA VAL A 271 11.65 -18.16 -18.70
C VAL A 271 11.08 -17.18 -19.71
N LEU A 272 9.86 -16.70 -19.47
CA LEU A 272 9.34 -15.51 -20.16
C LEU A 272 9.33 -14.36 -19.17
N LEU A 273 10.07 -13.31 -19.51
CA LEU A 273 10.18 -12.09 -18.74
C LEU A 273 9.07 -11.12 -19.17
N LYS A 274 8.32 -10.56 -18.22
CA LYS A 274 7.39 -9.44 -18.49
C LYS A 274 7.76 -8.26 -17.64
N HIS A 275 8.02 -7.11 -18.22
CA HIS A 275 8.46 -5.94 -17.47
C HIS A 275 7.33 -4.90 -17.46
N TYR A 276 6.82 -4.56 -16.27
CA TYR A 276 5.93 -3.42 -16.05
C TYR A 276 6.70 -2.26 -15.45
N ARG A 277 6.34 -1.02 -15.79
CA ARG A 277 7.03 0.18 -15.32
C ARG A 277 6.04 1.32 -15.16
N ILE A 278 6.10 1.99 -14.01
CA ILE A 278 5.38 3.24 -13.74
C ILE A 278 6.46 4.31 -13.68
N ASP A 279 6.43 5.39 -14.45
CA ASP A 279 7.30 6.55 -14.22
C ASP A 279 6.76 7.75 -14.97
N SER A 280 7.44 8.90 -14.88
CA SER A 280 7.02 10.12 -15.56
C SER A 280 6.83 9.98 -17.08
N ASN A 281 7.44 8.98 -17.73
CA ASN A 281 7.35 8.70 -19.15
C ASN A 281 6.40 7.53 -19.52
N HIS A 282 6.03 6.68 -18.55
CA HIS A 282 5.30 5.43 -18.74
C HIS A 282 4.06 5.29 -17.85
N ILE A 283 3.56 6.38 -17.25
CA ILE A 283 2.22 6.42 -16.66
C ILE A 283 1.21 6.06 -17.76
N GLU A 284 0.57 4.89 -17.62
CA GLU A 284 -0.50 4.43 -18.51
C GLU A 284 -1.70 5.39 -18.46
N ASN A 285 -1.66 6.45 -19.28
CA ASN A 285 -2.86 7.03 -19.83
C ASN A 285 -3.24 6.17 -21.05
N ASP A 286 -4.45 5.64 -21.03
CA ASP A 286 -5.08 4.70 -21.96
C ASP A 286 -5.28 5.25 -23.41
N GLN A 287 -4.31 6.03 -23.91
CA GLN A 287 -4.23 6.56 -25.27
C GLN A 287 -2.85 6.40 -25.94
N ARG A 288 -1.95 5.57 -25.37
CA ARG A 288 -0.69 5.15 -26.03
C ARG A 288 -0.68 3.68 -26.43
N LEU A 289 -1.83 3.13 -26.82
CA LEU A 289 -1.94 1.80 -27.41
C LEU A 289 -1.41 1.68 -28.85
N GLU A 290 -0.71 2.70 -29.39
CA GLU A 290 -0.01 2.56 -30.67
C GLU A 290 1.51 2.30 -30.55
N ASP A 291 2.14 2.47 -29.38
CA ASP A 291 3.57 2.13 -29.19
C ASP A 291 3.83 0.94 -28.25
N ILE A 292 2.80 0.39 -27.60
CA ILE A 292 2.90 -0.87 -26.80
C ILE A 292 2.62 -2.08 -27.70
N ASN A 293 3.22 -2.11 -28.89
CA ASN A 293 3.28 -3.30 -29.74
C ASN A 293 4.68 -3.93 -29.80
N GLN A 294 5.67 -3.38 -29.10
CA GLN A 294 6.93 -4.08 -28.87
C GLN A 294 6.85 -4.94 -27.59
N ARG A 295 6.11 -6.04 -27.70
CA ARG A 295 6.17 -7.16 -26.75
C ARG A 295 7.52 -7.85 -26.93
N THR A 296 8.52 -7.52 -26.15
CA THR A 296 9.79 -8.27 -26.20
C THR A 296 9.70 -9.50 -25.29
N CYS A 297 9.31 -10.62 -25.89
CA CYS A 297 9.40 -11.95 -25.30
C CYS A 297 10.79 -12.52 -25.58
N TYR A 298 11.62 -12.68 -24.56
CA TYR A 298 12.93 -13.33 -24.71
C TYR A 298 12.86 -14.76 -24.17
N ARG A 299 13.41 -15.72 -24.92
CA ARG A 299 13.59 -17.12 -24.53
C ARG A 299 15.09 -17.37 -24.37
N LEU A 300 15.53 -17.61 -23.14
CA LEU A 300 16.92 -17.99 -22.85
C LEU A 300 17.03 -19.52 -22.86
N THR A 301 17.92 -20.09 -23.67
CA THR A 301 18.23 -21.54 -23.71
C THR A 301 19.71 -21.80 -23.45
N ARG A 302 20.03 -22.92 -22.80
CA ARG A 302 21.39 -23.41 -22.53
C ARG A 302 21.93 -24.14 -23.77
N ASN A 303 23.12 -23.78 -24.25
CA ASN A 303 23.68 -24.18 -25.55
C ASN A 303 24.05 -25.68 -25.70
N ASP A 304 23.92 -26.51 -24.68
CA ASP A 304 24.59 -27.83 -24.66
C ASP A 304 23.69 -29.02 -25.06
N LEU A 305 22.49 -28.79 -25.61
CA LEU A 305 21.50 -29.87 -25.86
C LEU A 305 20.81 -29.87 -27.23
N LEU A 306 21.28 -29.09 -28.20
CA LEU A 306 20.68 -29.12 -29.54
C LEU A 306 21.12 -30.38 -30.30
N ARG A 307 20.25 -31.40 -30.33
CA ARG A 307 20.35 -32.52 -31.28
C ARG A 307 20.19 -32.01 -32.72
N ASP A 308 20.92 -32.61 -33.66
CA ASP A 308 20.97 -32.21 -35.07
C ASP A 308 19.58 -32.13 -35.74
N GLU A 309 18.59 -32.87 -35.24
CA GLU A 309 17.21 -32.86 -35.71
C GLU A 309 16.42 -31.56 -35.44
N TYR A 310 16.98 -30.60 -34.67
CA TYR A 310 16.37 -29.28 -34.43
C TYR A 310 17.14 -28.09 -35.05
N GLN A 311 18.21 -28.34 -35.81
CA GLN A 311 19.01 -27.27 -36.45
C GLN A 311 18.25 -26.54 -37.58
N GLU A 312 17.24 -27.15 -38.21
CA GLU A 312 16.51 -26.52 -39.32
C GLU A 312 15.36 -25.59 -38.90
N VAL A 313 14.98 -25.54 -37.62
CA VAL A 313 13.91 -24.65 -37.12
C VAL A 313 14.46 -23.35 -36.51
N PHE A 314 15.76 -23.29 -36.24
CA PHE A 314 16.40 -22.14 -35.60
C PHE A 314 17.69 -21.80 -36.32
N GLN A 315 17.58 -21.23 -37.51
CA GLN A 315 18.71 -20.57 -38.13
C GLN A 315 18.91 -19.19 -37.51
N GLU A 316 20.09 -19.08 -36.88
CA GLU A 316 20.87 -17.89 -36.56
C GLU A 316 20.25 -16.90 -35.60
N PHE A 317 20.82 -16.83 -34.38
CA PHE A 317 21.43 -15.58 -33.91
C PHE A 317 22.68 -15.92 -33.09
N HIS A 318 23.83 -15.57 -33.67
CA HIS A 318 25.13 -15.46 -32.98
C HIS A 318 25.14 -14.22 -32.09
N ASP A 319 26.09 -14.14 -31.14
CA ASP A 319 26.45 -13.01 -30.27
C ASP A 319 26.13 -11.61 -30.87
N ASP A 320 24.86 -11.22 -30.80
CA ASP A 320 24.29 -10.05 -31.45
C ASP A 320 24.17 -8.93 -30.41
N GLU A 321 24.47 -7.72 -30.86
CA GLU A 321 24.26 -6.42 -30.22
C GLU A 321 22.93 -6.32 -29.42
N GLU A 322 21.88 -7.05 -29.81
CA GLU A 322 20.60 -7.20 -29.11
C GLU A 322 20.71 -7.89 -27.74
N THR A 323 21.58 -8.89 -27.59
CA THR A 323 21.82 -9.59 -26.31
C THR A 323 22.63 -8.72 -25.35
N MET A 324 23.55 -7.91 -25.88
CA MET A 324 24.28 -6.89 -25.08
C MET A 324 23.36 -5.73 -24.69
N LYS A 325 22.48 -5.27 -25.60
CA LYS A 325 21.38 -4.34 -25.27
C LYS A 325 20.40 -4.92 -24.25
N PHE A 326 20.14 -6.22 -24.26
CA PHE A 326 19.31 -6.89 -23.26
C PHE A 326 19.94 -6.83 -21.87
N ILE A 327 21.25 -7.08 -21.73
CA ILE A 327 21.97 -6.90 -20.46
C ILE A 327 21.89 -5.44 -20.01
N GLU A 328 22.05 -4.47 -20.91
CA GLU A 328 21.86 -3.03 -20.64
C GLU A 328 20.39 -2.63 -20.33
N GLN A 329 19.39 -3.37 -20.80
CA GLN A 329 17.97 -3.09 -20.53
C GLN A 329 17.48 -3.73 -19.23
N THR A 330 18.02 -4.90 -18.86
CA THR A 330 17.88 -5.45 -17.49
C THR A 330 18.67 -4.66 -16.46
N ASN A 331 19.73 -3.96 -16.91
CA ASN A 331 20.56 -3.04 -16.14
C ASN A 331 20.25 -1.59 -16.50
N GLY A 332 19.07 -1.11 -16.10
CA GLY A 332 18.59 0.22 -16.46
C GLY A 332 18.78 1.28 -15.37
N LEU A 333 18.60 2.53 -15.79
CA LEU A 333 18.34 3.68 -14.92
C LEU A 333 16.94 3.54 -14.27
N ILE A 334 16.87 3.27 -12.97
CA ILE A 334 15.70 3.55 -12.11
C ILE A 334 15.62 5.05 -11.89
N GLY A 335 14.76 5.73 -12.63
CA GLY A 335 14.28 7.04 -12.21
C GLY A 335 13.24 6.92 -11.10
N ARG A 336 12.96 8.02 -10.41
CA ARG A 336 11.83 8.10 -9.51
C ARG A 336 10.52 7.66 -10.19
N GLY A 337 9.70 6.91 -9.44
CA GLY A 337 8.46 6.33 -9.95
C GLY A 337 8.55 4.89 -10.40
N VAL A 338 9.74 4.44 -10.82
CA VAL A 338 9.92 3.17 -11.54
C VAL A 338 9.61 1.98 -10.65
N MET A 339 8.47 1.35 -10.94
CA MET A 339 8.05 0.12 -10.30
C MET A 339 8.06 -1.06 -11.26
N PHE A 340 8.93 -2.03 -11.01
CA PHE A 340 9.10 -3.24 -11.82
C PHE A 340 8.19 -4.35 -11.32
N VAL A 341 7.51 -5.08 -12.17
CA VAL A 341 6.99 -6.41 -11.81
C VAL A 341 7.22 -7.37 -12.96
N TYR A 342 7.56 -8.61 -12.61
CA TYR A 342 7.63 -9.72 -13.55
C TYR A 342 6.50 -10.70 -13.29
N SER A 343 5.63 -10.97 -14.26
CA SER A 343 4.58 -12.00 -14.12
C SER A 343 4.10 -12.59 -15.45
N ILE A 344 3.98 -13.91 -15.55
CA ILE A 344 3.06 -14.57 -16.49
C ILE A 344 1.92 -15.17 -15.68
N ALA A 345 0.83 -14.41 -15.57
CA ALA A 345 -0.54 -14.92 -15.53
C ALA A 345 -1.48 -13.72 -15.71
N GLN A 346 -2.37 -13.79 -16.70
CA GLN A 346 -3.46 -12.83 -16.92
C GLN A 346 -4.37 -12.86 -15.68
N PHE A 347 -4.71 -11.73 -15.06
CA PHE A 347 -5.79 -10.82 -15.48
C PHE A 347 -7.12 -11.55 -15.81
N LYS A 348 -7.52 -12.48 -14.93
CA LYS A 348 -8.89 -13.01 -14.87
C LYS A 348 -9.58 -12.82 -13.51
N THR A 349 -8.96 -12.15 -12.55
CA THR A 349 -9.47 -12.06 -11.16
C THR A 349 -9.74 -10.63 -10.70
N LEU A 350 -9.55 -9.62 -11.57
CA LEU A 350 -9.60 -8.23 -11.11
C LEU A 350 -11.01 -7.64 -11.00
N LEU A 351 -12.07 -8.36 -11.41
CA LEU A 351 -13.48 -7.98 -11.17
C LEU A 351 -14.45 -9.18 -11.05
N ASP A 352 -13.97 -10.40 -10.83
CA ASP A 352 -14.85 -11.59 -10.80
C ASP A 352 -15.60 -11.69 -9.46
N ILE A 353 -16.65 -10.86 -9.30
CA ILE A 353 -17.65 -11.01 -8.25
C ILE A 353 -18.47 -12.26 -8.61
N ASP A 354 -17.98 -13.42 -8.18
CA ASP A 354 -18.75 -14.66 -8.23
C ASP A 354 -19.74 -14.63 -7.06
N TYR A 355 -21.02 -14.41 -7.38
CA TYR A 355 -22.13 -14.33 -6.41
C TYR A 355 -22.47 -15.71 -5.78
N ASN A 356 -21.69 -16.76 -6.06
CA ASN A 356 -22.10 -18.15 -5.83
C ASN A 356 -21.36 -18.92 -4.73
N GLU A 357 -20.46 -18.29 -3.97
CA GLU A 357 -19.95 -18.89 -2.74
C GLU A 357 -20.42 -18.08 -1.52
N GLN A 358 -21.06 -18.79 -0.58
CA GLN A 358 -21.42 -18.26 0.73
C GLN A 358 -20.15 -17.84 1.46
N TYR A 359 -19.72 -16.60 1.28
CA TYR A 359 -18.85 -15.95 2.25
C TYR A 359 -19.57 -15.99 3.60
N PRO A 360 -18.98 -16.53 4.68
CA PRO A 360 -19.43 -16.15 6.00
C PRO A 360 -19.21 -14.64 6.04
N LEU A 361 -20.31 -13.89 6.00
CA LEU A 361 -20.31 -12.43 6.09
C LEU A 361 -19.75 -12.07 7.46
N ILE A 362 -18.42 -12.08 7.61
CA ILE A 362 -17.75 -11.57 8.80
C ILE A 362 -17.84 -10.06 8.65
N ALA A 363 -18.88 -9.48 9.24
CA ALA A 363 -18.96 -8.05 9.41
C ALA A 363 -17.88 -7.63 10.42
N LEU A 364 -16.96 -6.79 9.97
CA LEU A 364 -16.06 -6.02 10.81
C LEU A 364 -16.78 -4.71 11.13
N LEU A 365 -17.14 -4.46 12.38
CA LEU A 365 -17.54 -3.12 12.80
C LEU A 365 -16.36 -2.41 13.42
N HIS A 366 -16.03 -1.25 12.85
CA HIS A 366 -15.02 -0.37 13.37
C HIS A 366 -15.66 0.87 14.01
N ILE A 367 -15.39 1.12 15.29
CA ILE A 367 -15.84 2.33 15.97
C ILE A 367 -14.60 3.22 16.13
N GLY A 368 -14.59 4.33 15.39
CA GLY A 368 -13.48 5.27 15.36
C GLY A 368 -13.72 6.51 16.20
N ALA A 369 -12.67 6.99 16.87
CA ALA A 369 -12.61 8.23 17.63
C ALA A 369 -12.00 9.41 16.82
N GLY A 370 -11.57 9.18 15.58
CA GLY A 370 -10.98 10.22 14.72
C GLY A 370 -9.66 10.77 15.27
N ASP A 371 -9.53 12.10 15.30
CA ASP A 371 -8.33 12.83 15.75
C ASP A 371 -8.05 12.74 17.27
N GLY A 372 -8.75 11.86 18.00
CA GLY A 372 -8.55 11.66 19.43
C GLY A 372 -8.86 12.89 20.30
N SER A 373 -9.50 13.93 19.75
CA SER A 373 -9.87 15.15 20.48
C SER A 373 -11.15 14.98 21.31
N ILE A 374 -11.14 14.03 22.24
CA ILE A 374 -12.20 13.86 23.24
C ILE A 374 -11.77 14.61 24.51
N THR A 375 -12.59 15.56 24.95
CA THR A 375 -12.25 16.44 26.09
C THR A 375 -12.39 15.71 27.43
N GLU A 376 -11.50 16.03 28.37
CA GLU A 376 -11.66 15.76 29.81
C GLU A 376 -12.94 16.40 30.38
#